data_AF-E3RHY2-F1
#
_entry.id   AF-E3RHY2-F1
#
_cell.length_a   1.000
_cell.length_b   1.000
_cell.length_c   1.000
_cell.angle_alpha   90.00
_cell.angle_beta   90.00
_cell.angle_gamma   90.00
#
_symmetry.space_group_name_H-M   'P 1'
#
loop_
_entity.id
_entity.type
_entity.pdbx_description
1 polymer ?
#
loop_
_entity_poly.entity_id
_entity_poly.type
_entity_poly.pdbx_seq_one_letter_code
_entity_poly.pdbx_strand_id
1 'polypeptide(L)'
;MKDARELFCWTVEQKELVVTLWEMLNRDADADDEAQRRAQRDAQLEVLLNLLTSFFFTTTGDKPFSSGLIHFLIVLGIDSDTNRLRTAKKYSYMLAGVVYCMRVLSVEKLLPSACRDEQTDEDRERFLEHREKYLSDGSYRPISEALSLLAYGKHVGLAAGNSGNAYWSKDKKIFYVLARPADLH
;
A
#
# COMPACT_ATOMS: atom_id res chain seq x y z
N MET A 1 -2.63 -0.97 -28.67
CA MET A 1 -2.32 -0.98 -27.23
C MET A 1 -2.47 0.47 -26.77
N LYS A 2 -3.35 0.77 -25.82
CA LYS A 2 -3.51 2.16 -25.32
C LYS A 2 -2.26 2.56 -24.53
N ASP A 3 -1.85 3.82 -24.61
CA ASP A 3 -0.73 4.35 -23.82
C ASP A 3 -1.04 4.13 -22.32
N ALA A 4 -0.05 3.80 -21.49
CA ALA A 4 -0.23 3.64 -20.05
C ALA A 4 -0.81 4.93 -19.39
N ARG A 5 -0.57 6.09 -20.01
CA ARG A 5 -1.16 7.39 -19.64
C ARG A 5 -2.67 7.47 -19.89
N GLU A 6 -3.20 6.67 -20.81
CA GLU A 6 -4.64 6.56 -21.07
C GLU A 6 -5.33 5.56 -20.12
N LEU A 7 -4.56 4.68 -19.48
CA LEU A 7 -5.09 3.67 -18.55
C LEU A 7 -5.25 4.21 -17.13
N PHE A 8 -4.42 5.19 -16.74
CA PHE A 8 -4.41 5.76 -15.39
C PHE A 8 -4.52 7.29 -15.45
N CYS A 9 -5.73 7.81 -15.28
CA CYS A 9 -5.98 9.24 -15.31
C CYS A 9 -5.49 9.90 -14.01
N TRP A 10 -4.34 10.56 -14.08
CA TRP A 10 -3.84 11.36 -12.96
C TRP A 10 -4.72 12.60 -12.75
N THR A 11 -4.93 12.97 -11.50
CA THR A 11 -5.59 14.23 -11.14
C THR A 11 -4.75 15.43 -11.56
N VAL A 12 -5.37 16.62 -11.62
CA VAL A 12 -4.63 17.86 -11.91
C VAL A 12 -3.52 18.08 -10.87
N GLU A 13 -3.86 17.92 -9.58
CA GLU A 13 -2.92 18.00 -8.46
C GLU A 13 -1.74 17.01 -8.61
N GLN A 14 -1.99 15.75 -8.97
CA GLN A 14 -0.93 14.76 -9.17
C GLN A 14 0.03 15.16 -10.29
N LYS A 15 -0.49 15.73 -11.39
CA LYS A 15 0.33 16.20 -12.51
C LYS A 15 1.20 17.38 -12.10
N GLU A 16 0.63 18.35 -11.39
CA GLU A 16 1.36 19.52 -10.88
C GLU A 16 2.47 19.11 -9.92
N LEU A 17 2.19 18.18 -9.00
CA LEU A 17 3.17 17.65 -8.04
C LEU A 17 4.32 16.90 -8.74
N VAL A 18 4.04 16.13 -9.79
CA VAL A 18 5.10 15.46 -10.57
C VAL A 18 5.97 16.46 -11.33
N VAL A 19 5.37 17.46 -11.96
CA VAL A 19 6.15 18.51 -12.65
C VAL A 19 7.03 19.25 -11.65
N THR A 20 6.47 19.63 -10.50
CA THR A 20 7.22 20.30 -9.41
C THR A 20 8.37 19.44 -8.91
N LEU A 21 8.13 18.14 -8.68
CA LEU A 21 9.18 17.21 -8.24
C LEU A 21 10.27 17.07 -9.32
N TRP A 22 9.88 16.95 -10.59
CA TRP A 22 10.81 16.84 -11.71
C TRP A 22 11.70 18.08 -11.84
N GLU A 23 11.13 19.27 -11.74
CA GLU A 23 11.89 20.52 -11.74
C GLU A 23 12.84 20.61 -10.54
N MET A 24 12.40 20.20 -9.35
CA MET A 24 13.24 20.18 -8.14
C MET A 24 14.41 19.20 -8.23
N LEU A 25 14.23 18.06 -8.91
CA LEU A 25 15.27 17.05 -9.12
C LEU A 25 16.28 17.46 -10.20
N ASN A 26 15.86 18.23 -11.20
CA ASN A 26 16.73 18.72 -12.27
C ASN A 26 17.52 19.99 -11.91
N ARG A 27 17.23 20.62 -10.76
CA ARG A 27 18.08 21.70 -10.25
C ARG A 27 19.39 21.09 -9.78
N ASP A 28 20.42 21.21 -10.61
CA ASP A 28 21.79 20.91 -10.23
C ASP A 28 22.12 21.69 -8.95
N ALA A 29 22.63 20.97 -7.95
CA ALA A 29 23.00 21.55 -6.67
C ALA A 29 24.32 22.32 -6.81
N ASP A 30 24.27 23.51 -7.40
CA ASP A 30 25.36 24.51 -7.38
C ASP A 30 25.44 25.19 -6.01
N ALA A 31 25.36 24.39 -4.95
CA ALA A 31 25.32 24.84 -3.57
C ALA A 31 26.62 24.46 -2.86
N ASP A 32 27.57 25.40 -2.83
CA ASP A 32 28.78 25.28 -1.99
C ASP A 32 28.40 25.13 -0.50
N ASP A 33 27.23 25.66 -0.09
CA ASP A 33 26.72 25.60 1.29
C ASP A 33 25.98 24.29 1.62
N GLU A 34 26.38 23.63 2.70
CA GLU A 34 25.72 22.43 3.22
C GLU A 34 24.30 22.71 3.75
N ALA A 35 24.05 23.89 4.33
CA ALA A 35 22.73 24.27 4.81
C ALA A 35 21.73 24.38 3.65
N GLN A 36 22.16 24.97 2.53
CA GLN A 36 21.36 25.06 1.30
C GLN A 36 21.04 23.66 0.73
N ARG A 37 22.03 22.74 0.73
CA ARG A 37 21.82 21.34 0.29
C ARG A 37 20.82 20.60 1.18
N ARG A 38 20.83 20.83 2.49
CA ARG A 38 19.85 20.24 3.43
C ARG A 38 18.45 20.79 3.16
N ALA A 39 18.29 22.10 3.10
CA ALA A 39 17.01 22.74 2.81
C ALA A 39 16.42 22.29 1.46
N GLN A 40 17.25 22.15 0.41
CA GLN A 40 16.80 21.63 -0.88
C GLN A 40 16.32 20.18 -0.78
N ARG A 41 17.05 19.32 -0.04
CA ARG A 41 16.65 17.94 0.17
C ARG A 41 15.33 17.85 0.93
N ASP A 42 15.14 18.66 1.96
CA ASP A 42 13.92 18.68 2.76
C ASP A 42 12.72 19.11 1.90
N ALA A 43 12.90 20.14 1.06
CA ALA A 43 11.89 20.54 0.08
C ALA A 43 11.57 19.43 -0.93
N GLN A 44 12.58 18.72 -1.45
CA GLN A 44 12.38 17.58 -2.36
C GLN A 44 11.59 16.44 -1.68
N LEU A 45 11.91 16.13 -0.42
CA LEU A 45 11.21 15.12 0.37
C LEU A 45 9.76 15.51 0.65
N GLU A 46 9.51 16.79 0.93
CA GLU A 46 8.15 17.32 1.14
C GLU A 46 7.30 17.19 -0.13
N VAL A 47 7.82 17.59 -1.30
CA VAL A 47 7.10 17.42 -2.57
C VAL A 47 6.86 15.94 -2.88
N LEU A 48 7.85 15.08 -2.63
CA LEU A 48 7.68 13.63 -2.80
C LEU A 48 6.60 13.07 -1.87
N LEU A 49 6.57 13.47 -0.59
CA LEU A 49 5.55 13.07 0.36
C LEU A 49 4.16 13.53 -0.09
N ASN A 50 4.04 14.77 -0.55
CA ASN A 50 2.80 15.32 -1.10
C ASN A 50 2.32 14.52 -2.31
N LEU A 51 3.23 14.22 -3.24
CA LEU A 51 2.94 13.39 -4.40
C LEU A 51 2.44 12.01 -4.00
N LEU A 52 3.16 11.29 -3.14
CA LEU A 52 2.79 9.94 -2.72
C LEU A 52 1.43 9.92 -2.01
N THR A 53 1.21 10.87 -1.09
CA THR A 53 -0.03 10.94 -0.31
C THR A 53 -1.24 11.38 -1.15
N SER A 54 -1.03 12.15 -2.23
CA SER A 54 -2.10 12.44 -3.20
C SER A 54 -2.67 11.18 -3.86
N PHE A 55 -1.85 10.13 -4.04
CA PHE A 55 -2.34 8.83 -4.53
C PHE A 55 -3.05 8.02 -3.44
N PHE A 56 -2.69 8.19 -2.16
CA PHE A 56 -3.34 7.47 -1.06
C PHE A 56 -4.71 8.05 -0.73
N PHE A 57 -4.83 9.37 -0.82
CA PHE A 57 -6.04 10.11 -0.44
C PHE A 57 -7.03 10.34 -1.58
N THR A 58 -6.71 9.92 -2.80
CA THR A 58 -7.68 9.97 -3.91
C THR A 58 -8.86 9.03 -3.66
N THR A 59 -10.06 9.43 -4.11
CA THR A 59 -11.23 8.54 -4.13
C THR A 59 -11.24 7.75 -5.44
N THR A 60 -11.53 6.46 -5.35
CA THR A 60 -11.69 5.60 -6.53
C THR A 60 -13.15 5.34 -6.86
N GLY A 61 -14.08 5.67 -5.94
CA GLY A 61 -15.50 5.38 -6.08
C GLY A 61 -15.75 3.94 -6.56
N ASP A 62 -16.72 3.76 -7.45
CA ASP A 62 -17.06 2.46 -8.04
C ASP A 62 -16.08 1.97 -9.12
N LYS A 63 -14.95 2.66 -9.33
CA LYS A 63 -13.96 2.36 -10.37
C LYS A 63 -12.56 2.18 -9.78
N PRO A 64 -12.32 1.15 -8.95
CA PRO A 64 -11.01 0.91 -8.31
C PRO A 64 -9.87 0.81 -9.32
N PHE A 65 -10.09 0.19 -10.48
CA PHE A 65 -9.08 0.03 -11.53
C PHE A 65 -8.68 1.33 -12.25
N SER A 66 -9.36 2.45 -11.98
CA SER A 66 -8.91 3.76 -12.48
C SER A 66 -7.69 4.28 -11.71
N SER A 67 -7.43 3.75 -10.51
CA SER A 67 -6.25 4.08 -9.72
C SER A 67 -5.04 3.27 -10.18
N GLY A 68 -4.01 3.98 -10.64
CA GLY A 68 -2.72 3.37 -10.96
C GLY A 68 -2.09 2.64 -9.77
N LEU A 69 -2.33 3.13 -8.55
CA LEU A 69 -1.85 2.48 -7.33
C LEU A 69 -2.55 1.14 -7.08
N ILE A 70 -3.88 1.08 -7.21
CA ILE A 70 -4.62 -0.18 -7.09
C ILE A 70 -4.18 -1.17 -8.17
N HIS A 71 -4.00 -0.69 -9.41
CA HIS A 71 -3.51 -1.53 -10.49
C HIS A 71 -2.12 -2.09 -10.21
N PHE A 72 -1.20 -1.27 -9.70
CA PHE A 72 0.12 -1.71 -9.26
C PHE A 72 0.01 -2.80 -8.18
N LEU A 73 -0.86 -2.63 -7.17
CA LEU A 73 -1.08 -3.65 -6.14
C LEU A 73 -1.55 -4.98 -6.72
N ILE A 74 -2.46 -4.96 -7.70
CA ILE A 74 -2.94 -6.17 -8.37
C ILE A 74 -1.82 -6.85 -9.14
N VAL A 75 -1.03 -6.09 -9.91
CA VAL A 75 0.12 -6.61 -10.67
C VAL A 75 1.18 -7.18 -9.73
N LEU A 76 1.34 -6.61 -8.52
CA LEU A 76 2.23 -7.15 -7.49
C LEU A 76 1.86 -8.58 -7.08
N GLY A 77 0.59 -8.96 -7.25
CA GLY A 77 0.09 -10.32 -7.08
C GLY A 77 0.52 -11.32 -8.15
N ILE A 78 1.13 -10.86 -9.24
CA ILE A 78 1.66 -11.72 -10.31
C ILE A 78 3.14 -11.97 -10.07
N ASP A 79 3.54 -13.23 -10.23
CA ASP A 79 4.92 -13.68 -10.20
C ASP A 79 5.55 -13.51 -11.58
N SER A 80 6.59 -12.67 -11.68
CA SER A 80 7.23 -12.30 -12.94
C SER A 80 7.90 -13.47 -13.66
N ASP A 81 8.39 -14.45 -12.90
CA ASP A 81 9.20 -15.53 -13.44
C ASP A 81 8.30 -16.64 -13.98
N THR A 82 7.17 -16.86 -13.31
CA THR A 82 6.23 -17.93 -13.66
C THR A 82 4.99 -17.45 -14.43
N ASN A 83 4.77 -16.13 -14.52
CA ASN A 83 3.54 -15.52 -15.04
C ASN A 83 2.25 -16.08 -14.39
N ARG A 84 2.33 -16.45 -13.11
CA ARG A 84 1.22 -17.00 -12.32
C ARG A 84 0.90 -16.09 -11.15
N LEU A 85 -0.30 -16.25 -10.59
CA LEU A 85 -0.66 -15.60 -9.34
C LEU A 85 0.23 -16.12 -8.20
N ARG A 86 0.77 -15.20 -7.41
CA ARG A 86 1.48 -15.50 -6.17
C ARG A 86 0.53 -16.18 -5.19
N THR A 87 1.08 -17.02 -4.32
CA THR A 87 0.29 -17.59 -3.21
C THR A 87 -0.19 -16.48 -2.28
N ALA A 88 -1.35 -16.67 -1.65
CA ALA A 88 -1.91 -15.71 -0.70
C ALA A 88 -0.88 -15.31 0.37
N LYS A 89 -0.13 -16.28 0.93
CA LYS A 89 0.93 -16.01 1.92
C LYS A 89 2.01 -15.04 1.39
N LYS A 90 2.51 -15.25 0.17
CA LYS A 90 3.55 -14.39 -0.42
C LYS A 90 3.01 -13.01 -0.74
N TYR A 91 1.86 -12.95 -1.41
CA TYR A 91 1.24 -11.69 -1.81
C TYR A 91 0.82 -10.85 -0.58
N SER A 92 0.19 -11.45 0.43
CA SER A 92 -0.20 -10.75 1.65
C SER A 92 0.98 -10.17 2.42
N TYR A 93 2.15 -10.81 2.43
CA TYR A 93 3.34 -10.25 3.06
C TYR A 93 3.83 -8.99 2.33
N MET A 94 3.88 -9.02 0.99
CA MET A 94 4.25 -7.86 0.18
C MET A 94 3.24 -6.72 0.36
N LEU A 95 1.94 -7.04 0.29
CA LEU A 95 0.86 -6.09 0.48
C LEU A 95 0.87 -5.46 1.87
N ALA A 96 1.15 -6.24 2.93
CA ALA A 96 1.30 -5.71 4.28
C ALA A 96 2.44 -4.70 4.39
N GLY A 97 3.56 -4.93 3.68
CA GLY A 97 4.65 -3.97 3.57
C GLY A 97 4.20 -2.66 2.92
N VAL A 98 3.45 -2.73 1.81
CA VAL A 98 2.93 -1.52 1.16
C VAL A 98 1.94 -0.79 2.05
N VAL A 99 1.02 -1.49 2.71
CA VAL A 99 0.07 -0.90 3.68
C VAL A 99 0.81 -0.21 4.82
N TYR A 100 1.90 -0.80 5.32
CA TYR A 100 2.74 -0.17 6.34
C TYR A 100 3.34 1.14 5.83
N CYS A 101 3.94 1.15 4.63
CA CYS A 101 4.47 2.37 4.02
C CYS A 101 3.40 3.45 3.82
N MET A 102 2.22 3.10 3.30
CA MET A 102 1.11 4.04 3.15
C MET A 102 0.74 4.67 4.50
N ARG A 103 0.62 3.87 5.57
CA ARG A 103 0.29 4.37 6.91
C ARG A 103 1.35 5.32 7.46
N VAL A 104 2.63 4.97 7.36
CA VAL A 104 3.73 5.81 7.86
C VAL A 104 3.77 7.15 7.13
N LEU A 105 3.66 7.13 5.80
CA LEU A 105 3.67 8.35 4.98
C LEU A 105 2.42 9.21 5.23
N SER A 106 1.24 8.60 5.36
CA SER A 106 0.03 9.33 5.73
C SER A 106 0.12 9.95 7.12
N VAL A 107 0.73 9.27 8.10
CA VAL A 107 0.98 9.85 9.43
C VAL A 107 1.95 11.01 9.32
N GLU A 108 3.07 10.87 8.61
CA GLU A 108 4.03 11.99 8.44
C GLU A 108 3.38 13.21 7.78
N LYS A 109 2.47 13.01 6.83
CA LYS A 109 1.76 14.11 6.17
C LYS A 109 0.73 14.80 7.07
N LEU A 110 0.11 14.07 7.98
CA LEU A 110 -0.99 14.58 8.82
C LEU A 110 -0.53 15.04 10.21
N LEU A 111 0.51 14.40 10.75
CA LEU A 111 1.16 14.66 12.03
C LEU A 111 2.68 14.61 11.85
N PRO A 112 3.28 15.65 11.24
CA PRO A 112 4.72 15.67 10.94
C PRO A 112 5.55 15.47 12.19
N SER A 113 6.53 14.56 12.10
CA SER A 113 7.38 14.23 13.24
C SER A 113 8.22 15.42 13.71
N ALA A 114 8.61 16.30 12.80
CA ALA A 114 9.39 17.51 13.07
C ALA A 114 8.66 18.52 13.97
N CYS A 115 7.32 18.53 13.95
CA CYS A 115 6.49 19.48 14.71
C CYS A 115 5.89 18.84 15.97
N ARG A 116 6.40 17.70 16.44
CA ARG A 116 5.78 16.92 17.53
C ARG A 116 5.60 17.71 18.83
N ASP A 117 6.56 18.58 19.16
CA ASP A 117 6.50 19.39 20.38
C ASP A 117 5.52 20.56 20.27
N GLU A 118 5.16 20.95 19.05
CA GLU A 118 4.22 22.04 18.73
C GLU A 118 2.79 21.52 18.47
N GLN A 119 2.61 20.20 18.35
CA GLN A 119 1.32 19.57 18.06
C GLN A 119 0.33 19.71 19.22
N THR A 120 -0.87 20.15 18.87
CA THR A 120 -2.00 20.37 19.79
C THR A 120 -3.00 19.20 19.76
N ASP A 121 -4.00 19.24 20.64
CA ASP A 121 -5.11 18.29 20.60
C ASP A 121 -5.95 18.42 19.32
N GLU A 122 -6.04 19.62 18.74
CA GLU A 122 -6.74 19.86 17.46
C GLU A 122 -6.06 19.12 16.30
N ASP A 123 -4.72 19.08 16.27
CA ASP A 123 -3.97 18.33 15.26
C ASP A 123 -4.24 16.82 15.36
N ARG A 124 -4.37 16.31 16.59
CA ARG A 124 -4.69 14.90 16.86
C ARG A 124 -6.12 14.58 16.43
N GLU A 125 -7.07 15.46 16.69
CA GLU A 125 -8.47 15.30 16.26
C GLU A 125 -8.56 15.30 14.73
N ARG A 126 -7.94 16.28 14.06
CA ARG A 126 -7.88 16.33 12.59
C ARG A 126 -7.24 15.07 12.01
N PHE A 127 -6.20 14.53 12.64
CA PHE A 127 -5.61 13.25 12.23
C PHE A 127 -6.59 12.10 12.36
N LEU A 128 -7.35 12.00 13.46
CA LEU A 128 -8.34 10.95 13.65
C LEU A 128 -9.45 11.02 12.59
N GLU A 129 -9.95 12.21 12.29
CA GLU A 129 -10.92 12.43 11.22
C GLU A 129 -10.38 11.99 9.85
N HIS A 130 -9.13 12.36 9.53
CA HIS A 130 -8.51 11.94 8.27
C HIS A 130 -8.24 10.43 8.26
N ARG A 131 -7.82 9.85 9.37
CA ARG A 131 -7.62 8.41 9.49
C ARG A 131 -8.93 7.66 9.28
N GLU A 132 -10.02 8.12 9.85
CA GLU A 132 -11.34 7.53 9.64
C GLU A 132 -11.82 7.70 8.20
N LYS A 133 -11.65 8.87 7.61
CA LYS A 133 -12.12 9.16 6.25
C LYS A 133 -11.29 8.50 5.15
N TYR A 134 -9.98 8.32 5.40
CA TYR A 134 -9.04 7.94 4.35
C TYR A 134 -8.34 6.60 4.59
N LEU A 135 -8.11 6.20 5.85
CA LEU A 135 -7.28 5.03 6.21
C LEU A 135 -8.10 3.87 6.79
N SER A 136 -9.42 3.94 6.68
CA SER A 136 -10.37 2.90 7.08
C SER A 136 -10.79 2.01 5.91
N ASP A 137 -11.23 0.80 6.23
CA ASP A 137 -11.88 -0.10 5.28
C ASP A 137 -13.27 0.42 4.87
N GLY A 138 -13.68 0.17 3.63
CA GLY A 138 -14.94 0.66 3.05
C GLY A 138 -14.95 2.12 2.57
N SER A 139 -13.81 2.83 2.58
CA SER A 139 -13.75 4.26 2.24
C SER A 139 -13.70 4.57 0.73
N TYR A 140 -13.73 3.56 -0.14
CA TYR A 140 -13.54 3.68 -1.61
C TYR A 140 -12.24 4.40 -2.00
N ARG A 141 -11.15 4.06 -1.31
CA ARG A 141 -9.82 4.63 -1.53
C ARG A 141 -8.77 3.53 -1.66
N PRO A 142 -7.59 3.82 -2.23
CA PRO A 142 -6.58 2.79 -2.48
C PRO A 142 -6.11 2.03 -1.25
N ILE A 143 -6.02 2.68 -0.09
CA ILE A 143 -5.66 1.98 1.15
C ILE A 143 -6.78 1.08 1.67
N SER A 144 -8.05 1.45 1.48
CA SER A 144 -9.19 0.57 1.78
C SER A 144 -9.09 -0.70 0.94
N GLU A 145 -8.87 -0.56 -0.36
CA GLU A 145 -8.72 -1.70 -1.26
C GLU A 145 -7.54 -2.60 -0.84
N ALA A 146 -6.40 -1.98 -0.48
CA ALA A 146 -5.24 -2.71 0.03
C ALA A 146 -5.56 -3.47 1.33
N LEU A 147 -6.36 -2.89 2.24
CA LEU A 147 -6.81 -3.55 3.47
C LEU A 147 -7.79 -4.70 3.18
N SER A 148 -8.76 -4.49 2.28
CA SER A 148 -9.71 -5.53 1.88
C SER A 148 -8.98 -6.72 1.22
N LEU A 149 -8.01 -6.46 0.35
CA LEU A 149 -7.14 -7.47 -0.26
C LEU A 149 -6.29 -8.21 0.79
N LEU A 150 -5.78 -7.51 1.79
CA LEU A 150 -5.01 -8.13 2.88
C LEU A 150 -5.90 -9.04 3.74
N ALA A 151 -7.11 -8.60 4.07
CA ALA A 151 -8.10 -9.39 4.81
C ALA A 151 -8.49 -10.65 4.02
N TYR A 152 -8.73 -10.52 2.71
CA TYR A 152 -9.00 -11.64 1.82
C TYR A 152 -7.83 -12.62 1.77
N GLY A 153 -6.61 -12.14 1.58
CA GLY A 153 -5.41 -12.98 1.56
C GLY A 153 -5.18 -13.73 2.87
N LYS A 154 -5.48 -13.10 4.02
CA LYS A 154 -5.49 -13.76 5.34
C LYS A 154 -6.54 -14.87 5.39
N HIS A 155 -7.75 -14.63 4.90
CA HIS A 155 -8.81 -15.64 4.86
C HIS A 155 -8.40 -16.86 4.02
N VAL A 156 -7.89 -16.63 2.81
CA VAL A 156 -7.37 -17.69 1.93
C VAL A 156 -6.19 -18.42 2.58
N GLY A 157 -5.27 -17.68 3.20
CA GLY A 157 -4.13 -18.24 3.91
C GLY A 157 -4.51 -19.15 5.08
N LEU A 158 -5.53 -18.77 5.86
CA LEU A 158 -6.07 -19.59 6.94
C LEU A 158 -6.78 -20.84 6.41
N ALA A 159 -7.57 -20.70 5.35
CA ALA A 159 -8.22 -21.84 4.70
C ALA A 159 -7.20 -22.84 4.14
N ALA A 160 -6.10 -22.35 3.55
CA ALA A 160 -5.00 -23.18 3.04
C ALA A 160 -4.11 -23.75 4.16
N GLY A 161 -3.96 -23.06 5.30
CA GLY A 161 -3.25 -23.58 6.47
C GLY A 161 -3.89 -24.84 7.05
N ASN A 162 -5.19 -25.04 6.85
CA ASN A 162 -5.90 -26.26 7.24
C ASN A 162 -5.72 -27.42 6.26
N SER A 163 -5.29 -27.20 5.02
CA SER A 163 -5.08 -28.28 4.04
C SER A 163 -3.73 -28.99 4.17
N GLY A 164 -2.75 -28.37 4.83
CA GLY A 164 -1.47 -29.02 5.16
C GLY A 164 -1.53 -29.96 6.36
N ASN A 165 -2.58 -29.84 7.18
CA ASN A 165 -2.75 -30.67 8.38
C ASN A 165 -3.65 -31.86 8.13
N ALA A 166 -4.53 -31.81 7.13
CA ALA A 166 -5.50 -32.84 6.82
C ALA A 166 -5.16 -33.52 5.48
N TYR A 167 -4.63 -34.74 5.50
CA TYR A 167 -4.34 -35.47 4.26
C TYR A 167 -4.67 -36.96 4.39
N TRP A 168 -5.08 -37.58 3.29
CA TRP A 168 -5.25 -39.03 3.21
C TRP A 168 -3.90 -39.72 2.94
N SER A 169 -3.68 -40.87 3.56
CA SER A 169 -2.62 -41.80 3.16
C SER A 169 -2.72 -42.13 1.67
N LYS A 170 -1.61 -42.51 1.03
CA LYS A 170 -1.58 -42.85 -0.41
C LYS A 170 -2.58 -43.96 -0.78
N ASP A 171 -2.85 -44.88 0.14
CA ASP A 171 -3.82 -45.96 0.00
C ASP A 171 -5.25 -45.56 0.41
N LYS A 172 -5.48 -44.29 0.79
CA LYS A 172 -6.76 -43.71 1.23
C LYS A 172 -7.41 -44.42 2.42
N LYS A 173 -6.63 -45.11 3.26
CA LYS A 173 -7.12 -45.83 4.44
C LYS A 173 -7.08 -45.00 5.73
N ILE A 174 -6.13 -44.08 5.84
CA ILE A 174 -5.90 -43.29 7.04
C ILE A 174 -6.03 -41.82 6.68
N PHE A 175 -6.88 -41.11 7.41
CA PHE A 175 -6.95 -39.67 7.37
C PHE A 175 -6.05 -39.10 8.47
N TYR A 176 -5.07 -38.29 8.10
CA TYR A 176 -4.17 -37.63 9.04
C TYR A 176 -4.66 -36.22 9.32
N VAL A 177 -4.73 -35.84 10.59
CA VAL A 177 -4.90 -34.45 11.06
C VAL A 177 -3.68 -34.07 11.90
N LEU A 178 -2.95 -33.01 11.55
CA LEU A 178 -1.71 -32.58 12.24
C LEU A 178 -0.64 -33.70 12.30
N ALA A 179 -0.53 -34.51 11.24
CA ALA A 179 0.31 -35.71 11.17
C ALA A 179 -0.01 -36.80 12.20
N ARG A 180 -1.18 -36.74 12.85
CA ARG A 180 -1.72 -37.82 13.68
C ARG A 180 -2.86 -38.52 12.93
N PRO A 181 -2.99 -39.86 13.01
CA PRO A 181 -4.15 -40.53 12.47
C PRO A 181 -5.41 -40.05 13.20
N ALA A 182 -6.47 -39.73 12.45
CA ALA A 182 -7.78 -39.42 13.01
C ALA A 182 -8.53 -40.73 13.22
N ASP A 183 -8.90 -41.02 14.46
CA ASP A 183 -9.77 -42.13 14.80
C ASP A 183 -11.20 -41.79 14.34
N LEU A 184 -11.65 -42.42 13.26
CA LEU A 184 -13.03 -42.39 12.81
C LEU A 184 -13.79 -43.45 13.63
N HIS A 185 -14.51 -43.02 14.66
CA HIS A 185 -15.51 -43.84 15.36
C HIS A 185 -16.78 -44.01 14.54
#